data_AF-A0A1Z8RNG8-F1
#
_entry.id   AF-A0A1Z8RNG8-F1
#
_cell.length_a   1.000
_cell.length_b   1.000
_cell.length_c   1.000
_cell.angle_alpha   90.00
_cell.angle_beta   90.00
_cell.angle_gamma   90.00
#
_symmetry.space_group_name_H-M   'P 1'
#
loop_
_entity.id
_entity.type
_entity.pdbx_description
1 polymer ?
#
loop_
_entity_poly.entity_id
_entity_poly.type
_entity_poly.pdbx_seq_one_letter_code
_entity_poly.pdbx_strand_id
1 'polypeptide(L)'
;MKKKHEREPEQIQYHFEYAIGEDLPVEIYLTATVQEEAIRSFARHCIRFLDAKNLSDEQQEAFLNAVLQTEDSSKHLPGILPVPERLPDLELPQDSPKPSSQEIQETPVSEPKDPLSEDNAEAGGFGSGPSEEQDATELFAPQPSKPDPHEEHKRKQIERESEIERINQHNAAIIDKHQRLTGEALSQAQWLKGQLRVLTFEEHNRWSDKWTALPHPFSDGQDTPLVG
;
A
#
# COMPACT_ATOMS: atom_id res chain seq x y z
N MET A 1 42.77 -20.23 -8.88
CA MET A 1 42.27 -18.93 -8.41
C MET A 1 42.25 -18.96 -6.88
N LYS A 2 43.11 -18.19 -6.20
CA LYS A 2 43.10 -18.13 -4.73
C LYS A 2 41.90 -17.27 -4.32
N LYS A 3 40.92 -17.84 -3.62
CA LYS A 3 39.83 -17.08 -2.98
C LYS A 3 40.48 -16.06 -2.06
N LYS A 4 40.24 -14.76 -2.30
CA LYS A 4 40.62 -13.72 -1.33
C LYS A 4 39.85 -14.05 -0.05
N HIS A 5 40.60 -14.37 1.00
CA HIS A 5 40.03 -14.50 2.33
C HIS A 5 39.66 -13.08 2.76
N GLU A 6 38.38 -12.74 2.73
CA GLU A 6 37.89 -11.52 3.36
C GLU A 6 38.19 -11.65 4.85
N ARG A 7 39.10 -10.79 5.33
CA ARG A 7 39.44 -10.71 6.74
C ARG A 7 38.21 -10.16 7.47
N GLU A 8 37.80 -10.80 8.56
CA GLU A 8 36.72 -10.30 9.39
C GLU A 8 36.99 -8.84 9.78
N PRO A 9 35.96 -7.97 9.79
CA PRO A 9 36.11 -6.58 10.15
C PRO A 9 36.62 -6.48 11.60
N GLU A 10 37.58 -5.60 11.81
CA GLU A 10 38.19 -5.40 13.11
C GLU A 10 37.17 -4.80 14.08
N GLN A 11 37.06 -5.39 15.27
CA GLN A 11 36.22 -4.84 16.34
C GLN A 11 37.02 -3.85 17.17
N ILE A 12 36.44 -2.67 17.36
CA ILE A 12 36.96 -1.58 18.17
C ILE A 12 36.14 -1.54 19.46
N GLN A 13 36.80 -1.27 20.59
CA GLN A 13 36.12 -1.05 21.86
C GLN A 13 35.79 0.43 22.01
N TYR A 14 34.56 0.73 22.41
CA TYR A 14 34.06 2.08 22.67
C TYR A 14 33.69 2.18 24.15
N HIS A 15 34.00 3.32 24.75
CA HIS A 15 33.70 3.64 26.14
C HIS A 15 32.77 4.84 26.17
N PHE A 16 31.67 4.71 26.93
CA PHE A 16 30.75 5.80 27.22
C PHE A 16 30.65 5.98 28.73
N GLU A 17 30.89 7.20 29.19
CA GLU A 17 30.52 7.63 30.54
C GLU A 17 29.32 8.56 30.41
N TYR A 18 28.22 8.23 31.07
CA TYR A 18 26.97 8.98 30.93
C TYR A 18 26.17 9.04 32.23
N ALA A 19 25.33 10.07 32.36
CA ALA A 19 24.36 10.22 33.43
C ALA A 19 22.95 10.45 32.85
N ILE A 20 21.93 10.02 33.58
CA ILE A 20 20.52 10.27 33.26
C ILE A 20 19.95 11.20 34.33
N GLY A 21 19.50 12.40 33.94
CA GLY A 21 18.97 13.39 34.88
C GLY A 21 20.01 13.82 35.92
N GLU A 22 19.69 13.61 37.20
CA GLU A 22 20.57 13.92 38.34
C GLU A 22 21.28 12.68 38.93
N ASP A 23 21.19 11.53 38.25
CA ASP A 23 21.83 10.31 38.71
C ASP A 23 23.38 10.38 38.61
N LEU A 24 24.04 9.49 39.35
CA LEU A 24 25.49 9.33 39.28
C LEU A 24 25.92 8.83 37.88
N PRO A 25 27.07 9.31 37.36
CA PRO A 25 27.62 8.81 36.12
C PRO A 25 27.88 7.29 36.15
N VAL A 26 27.62 6.65 35.02
CA VAL A 26 27.81 5.21 34.80
C VAL A 26 28.64 5.01 33.54
N GLU A 27 29.53 4.03 33.59
CA GLU A 27 30.34 3.61 32.45
C GLU A 27 29.70 2.42 31.72
N ILE A 28 29.83 2.41 30.39
CA ILE A 28 29.53 1.24 29.56
C ILE A 28 30.60 1.09 28.47
N TYR A 29 30.98 -0.16 28.24
CA TYR A 29 31.93 -0.53 27.20
C TYR A 29 31.21 -1.36 26.14
N LEU A 30 31.32 -0.94 24.88
CA LEU A 30 30.68 -1.58 23.73
C LEU A 30 31.75 -1.99 22.73
N THR A 31 31.49 -3.04 21.95
CA THR A 31 32.35 -3.42 20.83
C THR A 31 31.57 -3.28 19.53
N ALA A 32 32.17 -2.62 18.54
CA ALA A 32 31.55 -2.40 17.24
C ALA A 32 32.61 -2.31 16.15
N THR A 33 32.20 -2.46 14.90
CA THR A 33 33.13 -2.32 13.77
C THR A 33 33.34 -0.86 13.37
N VAL A 34 32.35 -0.02 13.64
CA VAL A 34 32.35 1.42 13.37
C VAL A 34 31.69 2.21 14.49
N GLN A 35 32.01 3.50 14.58
CA GLN A 35 31.51 4.41 15.61
C GLN A 35 29.96 4.48 15.62
N GLU A 36 29.34 4.55 14.44
CA GLU A 36 27.87 4.65 14.30
C GLU A 36 27.14 3.44 14.91
N GLU A 37 27.69 2.24 14.77
CA GLU A 37 27.15 1.01 15.36
C GLU A 37 27.26 1.03 16.90
N ALA A 38 28.36 1.57 17.43
CA ALA A 38 28.54 1.75 18.86
C ALA A 38 27.53 2.76 19.42
N ILE A 39 27.33 3.89 18.74
CA ILE A 39 26.32 4.89 19.12
C ILE A 39 24.92 4.30 19.03
N ARG A 40 24.60 3.52 17.98
CA ARG A 40 23.31 2.83 17.85
C ARG A 40 23.09 1.83 18.98
N SER A 41 24.13 1.07 19.35
CA SER A 41 24.09 0.11 20.46
C SER A 41 23.91 0.82 21.81
N PHE A 42 24.57 1.97 21.99
CA PHE A 42 24.39 2.81 23.16
C PHE A 42 22.98 3.39 23.25
N ALA A 43 22.42 3.88 22.14
CA ALA A 43 21.04 4.33 22.08
C ALA A 43 20.05 3.19 22.41
N ARG A 44 20.32 1.97 21.92
CA ARG A 44 19.51 0.77 22.25
C ARG A 44 19.59 0.45 23.72
N HIS A 45 20.76 0.55 24.33
CA HIS A 45 20.92 0.40 25.78
C HIS A 45 20.10 1.44 26.56
N CYS A 46 19.98 2.67 26.06
CA CYS A 46 19.20 3.72 26.71
C CYS A 46 17.69 3.47 26.72
N ILE A 47 17.18 2.54 25.90
CA ILE A 47 15.75 2.16 25.90
C ILE A 47 15.30 1.69 27.28
N ARG A 48 16.19 1.09 28.08
CA ARG A 48 15.88 0.62 29.43
C ARG A 48 15.43 1.71 30.40
N PHE A 49 15.73 2.98 30.09
CA PHE A 49 15.36 4.13 30.90
C PHE A 49 14.01 4.73 30.49
N LEU A 50 13.44 4.28 29.38
CA LEU A 50 12.09 4.68 28.97
C LEU A 50 11.08 3.96 29.88
N ASP A 51 10.00 4.66 30.24
CA ASP A 51 8.92 4.09 31.06
C ASP A 51 8.18 2.91 30.39
N ALA A 52 8.41 2.71 29.08
CA ALA A 52 7.81 1.64 28.30
C ALA A 52 8.47 0.29 28.61
N LYS A 53 7.79 -0.54 29.40
CA LYS A 53 8.31 -1.81 29.92
C LYS A 53 8.67 -2.85 28.86
N ASN A 54 8.17 -2.76 27.62
CA ASN A 54 8.54 -3.62 26.49
C ASN A 54 8.19 -2.91 25.17
N LEU A 55 9.16 -2.30 24.50
CA LEU A 55 8.96 -1.79 23.14
C LEU A 55 9.06 -2.95 22.13
N SER A 56 8.15 -2.99 21.16
CA SER A 56 8.26 -3.91 20.02
C SER A 56 9.49 -3.57 19.17
N ASP A 57 9.97 -4.51 18.35
CA ASP A 57 11.11 -4.26 17.46
C ASP A 57 10.88 -3.05 16.53
N GLU A 58 9.64 -2.88 16.03
CA GLU A 58 9.23 -1.71 15.25
C GLU A 58 9.38 -0.40 16.04
N GLN A 59 8.97 -0.39 17.31
CA GLN A 59 9.09 0.79 18.18
C GLN A 59 10.54 1.07 18.55
N GLN A 60 11.34 0.04 18.82
CA GLN A 60 12.76 0.19 19.11
C GLN A 60 13.51 0.79 17.91
N GLU A 61 13.28 0.29 16.70
CA GLU A 61 13.91 0.85 15.50
C GLU A 61 13.43 2.28 15.20
N ALA A 62 12.14 2.57 15.37
CA ALA A 62 11.62 3.93 15.24
C ALA A 62 12.30 4.89 16.23
N PHE A 63 12.47 4.46 17.48
CA PHE A 63 13.19 5.19 18.51
C PHE A 63 14.66 5.41 18.16
N LEU A 64 15.38 4.36 17.76
CA LEU A 64 16.80 4.45 17.39
C LEU A 64 17.02 5.44 16.25
N ASN A 65 16.17 5.39 15.23
CA ASN A 65 16.29 6.32 14.12
C ASN A 65 15.95 7.76 14.53
N ALA A 66 14.98 7.96 15.43
CA ALA A 66 14.64 9.28 15.96
C ALA A 66 15.77 9.88 16.82
N VAL A 67 16.46 9.06 17.63
CA VAL A 67 17.61 9.51 18.43
C VAL A 67 18.79 9.89 17.55
N LEU A 68 19.13 9.03 16.59
CA LEU A 68 20.27 9.20 15.69
C LEU A 68 20.04 10.27 14.60
N GLN A 69 18.83 10.83 14.51
CA GLN A 69 18.43 11.77 13.43
C GLN A 69 18.80 11.23 12.05
N THR A 70 18.70 9.91 11.82
CA THR A 70 18.94 9.36 10.49
C THR A 70 17.82 9.87 9.60
N GLU A 71 18.16 10.79 8.69
CA GLU A 71 17.30 11.42 7.67
C GLU A 71 16.38 10.41 6.94
N ASP A 72 16.75 9.14 6.92
CA ASP A 72 16.02 8.04 6.27
C ASP A 72 14.77 7.56 7.02
N SER A 73 14.58 7.89 8.30
CA SER A 73 13.39 7.46 9.04
C SER A 73 12.08 8.11 8.57
N SER A 74 12.17 9.27 7.93
CA SER A 74 11.01 9.93 7.30
C SER A 74 10.73 9.46 5.87
N LYS A 75 11.68 8.77 5.22
CA LYS A 75 11.63 8.49 3.78
C LYS A 75 10.95 7.16 3.45
N HIS A 76 10.90 6.23 4.39
CA HIS A 76 10.17 4.99 4.18
C HIS A 76 8.68 5.22 4.40
N LEU A 77 8.01 5.75 3.37
CA LEU A 77 6.56 5.71 3.31
C LEU A 77 6.13 4.25 3.57
N PRO A 78 5.14 4.00 4.43
CA PRO A 78 4.63 2.64 4.59
C PRO A 78 4.20 2.06 3.25
N GLY A 79 4.21 0.73 3.11
CA GLY A 79 3.81 0.04 1.88
C GLY A 79 2.33 0.24 1.56
N ILE A 80 1.99 1.36 0.93
CA ILE A 80 0.64 1.74 0.51
C ILE A 80 0.24 0.87 -0.68
N LEU A 81 -0.94 0.26 -0.63
CA LEU A 81 -1.49 -0.50 -1.75
C LEU A 81 -1.94 0.47 -2.86
N PRO A 82 -1.54 0.24 -4.12
CA PRO A 82 -1.95 1.09 -5.23
C PRO A 82 -3.45 0.93 -5.52
N VAL A 83 -4.09 2.04 -5.87
CA VAL A 83 -5.51 2.09 -6.23
C VAL A 83 -5.72 1.50 -7.64
N PRO A 84 -6.77 0.68 -7.89
CA PRO A 84 -7.08 0.11 -9.20
C PRO A 84 -7.21 1.17 -10.31
N GLU A 85 -6.67 0.84 -11.49
CA GLU A 85 -6.75 1.67 -12.70
C GLU A 85 -8.20 2.00 -13.08
N ARG A 86 -8.41 3.12 -13.77
CA ARG A 86 -9.76 3.54 -14.21
C ARG A 86 -10.29 2.57 -15.26
N LEU A 87 -11.57 2.22 -15.15
CA LEU A 87 -12.24 1.48 -16.21
C LEU A 87 -12.27 2.35 -17.49
N PRO A 88 -12.07 1.76 -18.68
CA PRO A 88 -12.25 2.47 -19.93
C PRO A 88 -13.67 3.05 -20.03
N ASP A 89 -13.77 4.23 -20.63
CA ASP A 89 -15.07 4.80 -20.98
C ASP A 89 -15.77 3.85 -21.97
N LEU A 90 -17.06 3.60 -21.75
CA LEU A 90 -17.84 2.74 -22.63
C LEU A 90 -18.10 3.49 -23.95
N GLU A 91 -17.22 3.35 -24.92
CA GLU A 91 -17.46 3.79 -26.31
C GLU A 91 -18.48 2.86 -26.95
N LEU A 92 -19.76 3.22 -26.85
CA LEU A 92 -20.82 2.55 -27.60
C LEU A 92 -20.73 2.97 -29.07
N PRO A 93 -20.92 2.05 -30.02
CA PRO A 93 -21.23 2.44 -31.39
C PRO A 93 -22.45 3.37 -31.36
N GLN A 94 -22.31 4.60 -31.87
CA GLN A 94 -23.38 5.59 -31.99
C GLN A 94 -24.46 5.20 -33.04
N ASP A 95 -24.63 3.91 -33.35
CA ASP A 95 -25.64 3.44 -34.30
C ASP A 95 -26.80 2.77 -33.56
N SER A 96 -27.50 3.56 -32.77
CA SER A 96 -28.93 3.30 -32.52
C SER A 96 -29.70 3.89 -33.70
N PRO A 97 -30.35 3.10 -34.57
CA PRO A 97 -31.19 3.67 -35.62
C PRO A 97 -32.28 4.52 -34.96
N LYS A 98 -32.32 5.82 -35.32
CA LYS A 98 -33.38 6.73 -34.91
C LYS A 98 -34.74 6.08 -35.21
N PRO A 99 -35.71 6.08 -34.28
CA PRO A 99 -37.06 5.68 -34.63
C PRO A 99 -37.57 6.66 -35.69
N SER A 100 -37.82 6.14 -36.90
CA SER A 100 -38.52 6.85 -37.96
C SER A 100 -39.87 7.30 -37.42
N SER A 101 -40.03 8.60 -37.13
CA SER A 101 -41.34 9.21 -36.93
C SER A 101 -42.14 9.02 -38.21
N GLN A 102 -43.06 8.05 -38.23
CA GLN A 102 -44.09 7.99 -39.25
C GLN A 102 -45.14 9.06 -38.89
N GLU A 103 -45.12 10.12 -39.68
CA GLU A 103 -46.18 11.13 -39.79
C GLU A 103 -47.52 10.46 -40.06
N ILE A 104 -48.50 10.76 -39.23
CA ILE A 104 -49.92 10.50 -39.51
C ILE A 104 -50.37 11.57 -40.51
N GLN A 105 -50.86 11.16 -41.68
CA GLN A 105 -51.73 12.00 -42.52
C GLN A 105 -52.99 11.23 -42.91
N GLU A 106 -54.12 11.76 -42.45
CA GLU A 106 -55.49 11.38 -42.81
C GLU A 106 -55.82 11.79 -44.26
N THR A 107 -56.76 11.09 -44.91
CA THR A 107 -57.82 11.58 -45.86
C THR A 107 -58.50 10.39 -46.58
N PRO A 108 -59.68 10.52 -47.24
CA PRO A 108 -61.01 10.36 -46.63
C PRO A 108 -61.90 9.29 -47.34
N VAL A 109 -63.12 9.12 -46.80
CA VAL A 109 -64.21 8.18 -47.16
C VAL A 109 -64.77 8.32 -48.59
N SER A 110 -65.05 7.19 -49.29
CA SER A 110 -66.33 6.88 -49.99
C SER A 110 -66.34 5.51 -50.71
N GLU A 111 -66.99 4.51 -50.07
CA GLU A 111 -68.11 3.68 -50.57
C GLU A 111 -68.02 2.78 -51.86
N PRO A 112 -68.92 1.77 -52.04
CA PRO A 112 -68.55 0.35 -51.88
C PRO A 112 -68.82 -0.50 -53.14
N LYS A 113 -68.39 -1.78 -53.14
CA LYS A 113 -68.99 -2.86 -53.96
C LYS A 113 -68.53 -4.25 -53.48
N ASP A 114 -69.44 -4.98 -52.85
CA ASP A 114 -69.54 -6.45 -52.89
C ASP A 114 -70.49 -6.79 -54.06
N PRO A 115 -70.46 -7.95 -54.76
CA PRO A 115 -70.85 -9.23 -54.12
C PRO A 115 -70.26 -10.54 -54.72
N LEU A 116 -70.41 -11.62 -53.94
CA LEU A 116 -70.60 -13.03 -54.33
C LEU A 116 -69.43 -13.85 -54.93
N SER A 117 -69.00 -14.89 -54.19
CA SER A 117 -69.40 -16.28 -54.50
C SER A 117 -68.87 -17.28 -53.45
N GLU A 118 -69.80 -18.06 -52.91
CA GLU A 118 -69.58 -19.22 -52.05
C GLU A 118 -69.09 -20.45 -52.84
N ASP A 119 -68.52 -21.39 -52.08
CA ASP A 119 -68.81 -22.83 -52.12
C ASP A 119 -67.80 -23.81 -52.77
N ASN A 120 -67.31 -24.69 -51.86
CA ASN A 120 -67.27 -26.15 -51.93
C ASN A 120 -66.16 -26.99 -52.59
N ALA A 121 -65.91 -28.09 -51.86
CA ALA A 121 -65.60 -29.45 -52.27
C ALA A 121 -64.16 -29.86 -52.64
N GLU A 122 -63.55 -30.56 -51.67
CA GLU A 122 -63.00 -31.93 -51.74
C GLU A 122 -62.38 -32.44 -53.06
N ALA A 123 -61.14 -32.96 -52.98
CA ALA A 123 -60.87 -34.41 -52.87
C ALA A 123 -59.46 -34.80 -53.39
N GLY A 124 -58.76 -35.61 -52.59
CA GLY A 124 -58.00 -36.75 -53.11
C GLY A 124 -56.47 -36.61 -53.18
N GLY A 125 -55.77 -37.50 -52.46
CA GLY A 125 -54.37 -37.84 -52.77
C GLY A 125 -53.54 -38.37 -51.61
N PHE A 126 -53.80 -39.60 -51.16
CA PHE A 126 -52.99 -40.36 -50.21
C PHE A 126 -51.53 -40.55 -50.67
N GLY A 127 -50.58 -40.43 -49.74
CA GLY A 127 -49.20 -40.89 -49.91
C GLY A 127 -48.39 -40.77 -48.61
N SER A 128 -48.29 -41.86 -47.86
CA SER A 128 -47.64 -41.95 -46.55
C SER A 128 -46.12 -42.21 -46.62
N GLY A 129 -45.35 -41.43 -45.85
CA GLY A 129 -44.11 -41.82 -45.14
C GLY A 129 -42.76 -41.47 -45.79
N PRO A 130 -41.67 -41.22 -45.01
CA PRO A 130 -41.52 -41.36 -43.56
C PRO A 130 -41.30 -40.03 -42.81
N SER A 131 -41.72 -40.01 -41.54
CA SER A 131 -41.39 -38.98 -40.54
C SER A 131 -39.88 -38.87 -40.32
N GLU A 132 -39.30 -37.73 -40.68
CA GLU A 132 -38.24 -37.12 -39.88
C GLU A 132 -38.92 -36.04 -39.03
N GLU A 133 -39.38 -36.41 -37.84
CA GLU A 133 -39.65 -35.45 -36.78
C GLU A 133 -38.28 -34.89 -36.35
N GLN A 134 -37.76 -33.94 -37.13
CA GLN A 134 -36.85 -32.96 -36.59
C GLN A 134 -37.67 -32.19 -35.57
N ASP A 135 -37.39 -32.45 -34.31
CA ASP A 135 -37.91 -31.71 -33.18
C ASP A 135 -37.56 -30.23 -33.37
N ALA A 136 -38.48 -29.50 -34.02
CA ALA A 136 -38.37 -28.07 -34.27
C ALA A 136 -38.51 -27.24 -32.98
N THR A 137 -38.57 -27.91 -31.82
CA THR A 137 -38.67 -27.28 -30.50
C THR A 137 -37.32 -26.96 -29.90
N GLU A 138 -36.20 -27.53 -30.37
CA GLU A 138 -34.85 -27.18 -29.87
C GLU A 138 -34.25 -25.92 -30.51
N LEU A 139 -34.82 -25.40 -31.61
CA LEU A 139 -34.35 -24.18 -32.27
C LEU A 139 -34.78 -22.87 -31.57
N PHE A 140 -35.63 -22.97 -30.55
CA PHE A 140 -36.13 -21.82 -29.78
C PHE A 140 -35.84 -21.93 -28.28
N ALA A 141 -34.72 -22.56 -27.90
CA ALA A 141 -34.17 -22.26 -26.58
C ALA A 141 -33.86 -20.76 -26.55
N PRO A 142 -34.49 -19.94 -25.68
CA PRO A 142 -34.13 -18.53 -25.57
C PRO A 142 -32.65 -18.48 -25.22
N GLN A 143 -31.84 -18.03 -26.18
CA GLN A 143 -30.42 -17.76 -25.96
C GLN A 143 -30.35 -16.88 -24.71
N PRO A 144 -29.53 -17.21 -23.70
CA PRO A 144 -29.41 -16.37 -22.52
C PRO A 144 -29.07 -14.96 -23.02
N SER A 145 -29.96 -14.01 -22.76
CA SER A 145 -29.76 -12.62 -23.17
C SER A 145 -28.46 -12.17 -22.55
N LYS A 146 -27.49 -11.78 -23.39
CA LYS A 146 -26.26 -11.17 -22.89
C LYS A 146 -26.69 -10.00 -21.99
N PRO A 147 -26.20 -9.92 -20.74
CA PRO A 147 -26.53 -8.81 -19.87
C PRO A 147 -26.21 -7.49 -20.57
N ASP A 148 -27.02 -6.47 -20.34
CA ASP A 148 -26.83 -5.15 -20.97
C ASP A 148 -25.40 -4.67 -20.67
N PRO A 149 -24.61 -4.30 -21.69
CA PRO A 149 -23.28 -3.72 -21.50
C PRO A 149 -23.26 -2.56 -20.48
N HIS A 150 -24.35 -1.80 -20.36
CA HIS A 150 -24.49 -0.77 -19.34
C HIS A 150 -24.60 -1.33 -17.91
N GLU A 151 -25.35 -2.41 -17.72
CA GLU A 151 -25.48 -3.06 -16.41
C GLU A 151 -24.16 -3.72 -15.99
N GLU A 152 -23.45 -4.33 -16.94
CA GLU A 152 -22.14 -4.92 -16.69
C GLU A 152 -21.08 -3.85 -16.35
N HIS A 153 -21.05 -2.73 -17.09
CA HIS A 153 -20.14 -1.61 -16.80
C HIS A 153 -20.44 -0.97 -15.44
N LYS A 154 -21.71 -0.72 -15.12
CA LYS A 154 -22.13 -0.23 -13.80
C LYS A 154 -21.71 -1.17 -12.68
N ARG A 155 -21.89 -2.49 -12.85
CA ARG A 155 -21.46 -3.49 -11.87
C ARG A 155 -19.94 -3.46 -11.65
N LYS A 156 -19.15 -3.40 -12.74
CA LYS A 156 -17.68 -3.28 -12.67
C LYS A 156 -17.25 -1.98 -11.99
N GLN A 157 -17.99 -0.90 -12.22
CA GLN A 157 -17.73 0.38 -11.57
C GLN A 157 -17.99 0.32 -10.06
N ILE A 158 -19.10 -0.29 -9.63
CA ILE A 158 -19.42 -0.48 -8.21
C ILE A 158 -18.36 -1.36 -7.53
N GLU A 159 -17.96 -2.46 -8.17
CA GLU A 159 -16.91 -3.37 -7.66
C GLU A 159 -15.56 -2.66 -7.55
N ARG A 160 -15.23 -1.81 -8.54
CA ARG A 160 -14.03 -0.97 -8.48
C ARG A 160 -14.11 0.02 -7.33
N GLU A 161 -15.22 0.73 -7.16
CA GLU A 161 -15.39 1.72 -6.12
C GLU A 161 -15.30 1.09 -4.71
N SER A 162 -15.86 -0.10 -4.52
CA SER A 162 -15.75 -0.82 -3.24
C SER A 162 -14.31 -1.28 -2.96
N GLU A 163 -13.57 -1.74 -3.98
CA GLU A 163 -12.17 -2.13 -3.82
C GLU A 163 -11.27 -0.92 -3.52
N ILE A 164 -11.55 0.23 -4.15
CA ILE A 164 -10.88 1.50 -3.84
C ILE A 164 -11.12 1.90 -2.40
N GLU A 165 -12.37 1.81 -1.94
CA GLU A 165 -12.72 2.13 -0.56
C GLU A 165 -11.97 1.24 0.43
N ARG A 166 -11.92 -0.07 0.17
CA ARG A 166 -11.18 -1.04 0.99
C ARG A 166 -9.68 -0.73 1.04
N ILE A 167 -9.07 -0.42 -0.11
CA ILE A 167 -7.65 -0.04 -0.21
C ILE A 167 -7.39 1.26 0.55
N ASN A 168 -8.26 2.27 0.39
CA ASN A 168 -8.13 3.55 1.08
C ASN A 168 -8.23 3.39 2.59
N GLN A 169 -9.18 2.59 3.08
CA GLN A 169 -9.31 2.30 4.52
C GLN A 169 -8.06 1.61 5.07
N HIS A 170 -7.53 0.62 4.34
CA HIS A 170 -6.30 -0.08 4.72
C HIS A 170 -5.09 0.86 4.76
N ASN A 171 -4.90 1.66 3.71
CA ASN A 171 -3.82 2.63 3.61
C ASN A 171 -3.92 3.69 4.71
N ALA A 172 -5.12 4.19 5.01
CA ALA A 172 -5.35 5.13 6.10
C ALA A 172 -4.96 4.54 7.45
N ALA A 173 -5.33 3.28 7.72
CA ALA A 173 -4.96 2.60 8.97
C ALA A 173 -3.44 2.41 9.11
N ILE A 174 -2.75 2.07 8.01
CA ILE A 174 -1.29 1.94 8.01
C ILE A 174 -0.62 3.30 8.28
N ILE A 175 -1.09 4.36 7.63
CA ILE A 175 -0.56 5.72 7.81
C ILE A 175 -0.76 6.17 9.26
N ASP A 176 -1.95 5.98 9.82
CA ASP A 176 -2.24 6.33 11.23
C ASP A 176 -1.33 5.55 12.20
N LYS A 177 -1.16 4.24 11.98
CA LYS A 177 -0.22 3.42 12.78
C LYS A 177 1.20 3.98 12.70
N HIS A 178 1.68 4.28 11.49
CA HIS A 178 3.03 4.82 11.28
C HIS A 178 3.19 6.17 11.97
N GLN A 179 2.26 7.10 11.79
CA GLN A 179 2.30 8.41 12.43
C GLN A 179 2.33 8.32 13.95
N ARG A 180 1.52 7.42 14.54
CA ARG A 180 1.53 7.18 15.99
C ARG A 180 2.89 6.68 16.46
N LEU A 181 3.46 5.70 15.77
CA LEU A 181 4.77 5.14 16.10
C LEU A 181 5.88 6.19 16.00
N THR A 182 5.92 6.97 14.91
CA THR A 182 6.90 8.04 14.73
C THR A 182 6.74 9.13 15.79
N GLY A 183 5.51 9.53 16.12
CA GLY A 183 5.23 10.54 17.15
C GLY A 183 5.67 10.09 18.54
N GLU A 184 5.38 8.84 18.90
CA GLU A 184 5.81 8.25 20.18
C GLU A 184 7.34 8.16 20.25
N ALA A 185 7.97 7.60 19.21
CA ALA A 185 9.43 7.48 19.12
C ALA A 185 10.13 8.84 19.22
N LEU A 186 9.61 9.87 18.56
CA LEU A 186 10.16 11.21 18.61
C LEU A 186 10.04 11.81 20.02
N SER A 187 8.89 11.66 20.68
CA SER A 187 8.70 12.12 22.05
C SER A 187 9.67 11.44 23.02
N GLN A 188 9.87 10.13 22.88
CA GLN A 188 10.81 9.36 23.69
C GLN A 188 12.26 9.78 23.43
N ALA A 189 12.63 10.00 22.16
CA ALA A 189 13.95 10.47 21.78
C ALA A 189 14.23 11.87 22.33
N GLN A 190 13.27 12.78 22.27
CA GLN A 190 13.38 14.13 22.85
C GLN A 190 13.52 14.09 24.36
N TRP A 191 12.72 13.26 25.04
CA TRP A 191 12.86 13.05 26.48
C TRP A 191 14.27 12.55 26.83
N LEU A 192 14.75 11.52 26.13
CA LEU A 192 16.09 10.99 26.38
C LEU A 192 17.15 12.06 26.14
N LYS A 193 17.07 12.83 25.04
CA LYS A 193 18.01 13.93 24.76
C LYS A 193 18.02 15.01 25.85
N GLY A 194 16.87 15.26 26.48
CA GLY A 194 16.77 16.21 27.59
C GLY A 194 17.34 15.69 28.93
N GLN A 195 17.39 14.37 29.12
CA GLN A 195 17.86 13.74 30.37
C GLN A 195 19.29 13.20 30.26
N LEU A 196 19.70 12.72 29.10
CA LEU A 196 20.96 12.05 28.87
C LEU A 196 22.10 13.06 28.77
N ARG A 197 23.12 12.86 29.60
CA ARG A 197 24.36 13.62 29.56
C ARG A 197 25.50 12.65 29.31
N VAL A 198 26.09 12.70 28.12
CA VAL A 198 27.31 11.94 27.82
C VAL A 198 28.50 12.80 28.25
N LEU A 199 29.27 12.30 29.21
CA LEU A 199 30.44 12.97 29.77
C LEU A 199 31.70 12.63 28.97
N THR A 200 31.86 11.34 28.68
CA THR A 200 33.03 10.80 27.99
C THR A 200 32.57 9.88 26.88
N PHE A 201 33.16 10.02 25.69
CA PHE A 201 32.98 9.07 24.59
C PHE A 201 34.33 8.86 23.91
N GLU A 202 34.83 7.64 23.98
CA GLU A 202 36.19 7.30 23.55
C GLU A 202 36.22 5.98 22.81
N GLU A 203 37.22 5.79 21.95
CA GLU A 203 37.54 4.51 21.35
C GLU A 203 38.92 4.00 21.77
N HIS A 204 39.04 2.69 21.86
CA HIS A 204 40.28 1.98 22.11
C HIS A 204 40.50 0.94 21.02
N ASN A 205 41.50 1.22 20.19
CA ASN A 205 42.01 0.28 19.21
C ASN A 205 43.01 -0.67 19.89
N ARG A 206 42.90 -1.98 19.63
CA ARG A 206 43.80 -3.01 20.17
C ARG A 206 45.28 -2.77 19.88
N TRP A 207 45.62 -1.99 18.86
CA TRP A 207 47.00 -1.62 18.51
C TRP A 207 47.48 -0.31 19.15
N SER A 208 46.63 0.36 19.95
CA SER A 208 46.92 1.58 20.69
C SER A 208 46.93 1.30 22.19
N ASP A 209 47.86 1.91 22.92
CA ASP A 209 47.90 1.87 24.39
C ASP A 209 47.04 2.98 25.03
N LYS A 210 46.33 3.77 24.22
CA LYS A 210 45.57 4.95 24.65
C LYS A 210 44.15 4.94 24.10
N TRP A 211 43.23 5.40 24.95
CA TRP A 211 41.89 5.82 24.55
C TRP A 211 41.96 7.12 23.76
N THR A 212 41.17 7.18 22.69
CA THR A 212 41.05 8.36 21.83
C THR A 212 39.66 8.96 22.02
N ALA A 213 39.60 10.22 22.45
CA ALA A 213 38.35 10.93 22.61
C ALA A 213 37.67 11.18 21.26
N LEU A 214 36.37 10.89 21.21
CA LEU A 214 35.53 11.05 20.04
C LEU A 214 34.58 12.25 20.20
N PRO A 215 34.09 12.82 19.09
CA PRO A 215 33.06 13.86 19.14
C PRO A 215 31.78 13.36 19.81
N HIS A 216 31.06 14.27 20.49
CA HIS A 216 29.84 13.93 21.21
C HIS A 216 28.85 13.16 20.32
N PRO A 217 28.32 12.00 20.76
CA PRO A 217 27.63 11.03 19.89
C PRO A 217 26.30 11.52 19.30
N PHE A 218 25.71 12.57 19.87
CA PHE A 218 24.44 13.16 19.43
C PHE A 218 24.57 14.64 19.09
N SER A 219 25.77 15.12 18.74
CA SER A 219 25.98 16.53 18.43
C SER A 219 25.18 16.94 17.18
N ASP A 220 24.37 18.00 17.31
CA ASP A 220 23.56 18.57 16.24
C ASP A 220 24.44 19.33 15.22
N GLY A 221 25.53 18.76 14.73
CA GLY A 221 26.40 19.35 13.69
C GLY A 221 26.92 20.78 13.94
N GLN A 222 26.72 21.36 15.13
CA GLN A 222 27.03 22.75 15.50
C GLN A 222 27.82 22.79 16.80
N ASP A 223 28.93 22.06 16.87
CA ASP A 223 29.98 22.38 17.83
C ASP A 223 31.32 22.43 17.08
N THR A 224 31.45 23.43 16.20
CA THR A 224 32.77 23.96 15.87
C THR A 224 33.31 24.63 17.13
N PRO A 225 34.46 24.24 17.67
CA PRO A 225 35.03 24.89 18.83
C PRO A 225 35.33 26.34 18.50
N LEU A 226 34.75 27.27 19.27
CA LEU A 226 35.24 28.65 19.33
C LEU A 226 36.66 28.60 19.89
N VAL A 227 37.62 28.65 18.97
CA VAL A 227 38.99 29.03 19.29
C VAL A 227 38.95 30.51 19.73
N GLY A 228 39.27 30.76 20.99
CA GLY A 228 39.40 32.10 21.58
C GLY A 228 39.87 32.05 23.02
#